data_AF-A0A970BK77-F1
#
_entry.id   AF-A0A970BK77-F1
#
_cell.length_a   1.000
_cell.length_b   1.000
_cell.length_c   1.000
_cell.angle_alpha   90.00
_cell.angle_beta   90.00
_cell.angle_gamma   90.00
#
_symmetry.space_group_name_H-M   'P 1'
#
loop_
_entity.id
_entity.type
_entity.pdbx_description
1 polymer ?
#
loop_
_entity_poly.entity_id
_entity_poly.type
_entity_poly.pdbx_seq_one_letter_code
_entity_poly.pdbx_strand_id
1 'polypeptide(L)'
;MKINFVNILIILIFMVNEKINSQNSYYHFYDDIQIFTDSTSLLNAVFLDNLYEYIYKNDSTSFWIIEADTCDASDIAGIPFCQSCNVGANLILQNSYKFSAIDEKLVVGSCWDYLNSVYNSLESSGQFRKIQVFNSKKPGPYADKEMLKPGDWVYHINRQYKNIEHSAIFVAWKDYEKGIAITMSYMGLGRAKPAKYGEYDLNSVYAIFRIEDEFW
;
A
#
# COMPACT_ATOMS: atom_id res chain seq x y z
N MET A 1 0.87 -12.63 -47.92
CA MET A 1 1.87 -11.69 -47.36
C MET A 1 1.12 -10.45 -46.86
N LYS A 2 1.45 -10.01 -45.64
CA LYS A 2 0.94 -8.86 -44.85
C LYS A 2 -0.24 -9.12 -43.90
N ILE A 3 0.17 -9.40 -42.67
CA ILE A 3 -0.47 -9.13 -41.37
C ILE A 3 -0.80 -7.63 -41.26
N ASN A 4 -1.88 -7.27 -40.57
CA ASN A 4 -1.93 -6.03 -39.78
C ASN A 4 -2.85 -6.23 -38.55
N PHE A 5 -2.18 -6.34 -37.40
CA PHE A 5 -2.71 -6.10 -36.06
C PHE A 5 -3.11 -4.63 -35.95
N VAL A 6 -4.37 -4.30 -35.64
CA VAL A 6 -4.78 -3.20 -34.75
C VAL A 6 -6.23 -3.48 -34.35
N ASN A 7 -6.48 -3.82 -33.09
CA ASN A 7 -7.78 -3.63 -32.45
C ASN A 7 -7.57 -3.60 -30.93
N ILE A 8 -7.04 -2.49 -30.44
CA ILE A 8 -7.12 -2.09 -29.05
C ILE A 8 -7.53 -0.61 -29.03
N LEU A 9 -8.54 -0.32 -28.20
CA LEU A 9 -8.96 0.99 -27.70
C LEU A 9 -9.81 1.88 -28.63
N ILE A 10 -11.13 1.95 -28.38
CA ILE A 10 -11.86 3.23 -28.22
C ILE A 10 -12.96 3.05 -27.16
N ILE A 11 -12.64 3.49 -25.94
CA ILE A 11 -13.42 4.36 -25.03
C ILE A 11 -14.96 4.24 -25.11
N LEU A 12 -15.54 3.57 -24.11
CA LEU A 12 -16.96 3.73 -23.75
C LEU A 12 -17.13 5.00 -22.93
N ILE A 13 -17.58 6.06 -23.62
CA ILE A 13 -18.20 7.23 -22.99
C ILE A 13 -19.58 6.78 -22.51
N PHE A 14 -19.76 6.63 -21.20
CA PHE A 14 -21.08 6.67 -20.58
C PHE A 14 -21.20 7.90 -19.71
N MET A 15 -22.26 8.66 -19.99
CA MET A 15 -22.65 9.88 -19.32
C MET A 15 -22.89 9.65 -17.82
N VAL A 16 -22.42 10.58 -17.00
CA VAL A 16 -23.08 10.88 -15.72
C VAL A 16 -23.27 12.38 -15.65
N ASN A 17 -24.53 12.80 -15.75
CA ASN A 17 -24.99 14.15 -15.50
C ASN A 17 -25.76 14.12 -14.17
N GLU A 18 -25.08 14.21 -13.04
CA GLU A 18 -25.66 14.63 -11.76
C GLU A 18 -24.61 15.41 -10.93
N LYS A 19 -25.11 16.42 -10.22
CA LYS A 19 -24.42 17.52 -9.53
C LYS A 19 -23.05 17.18 -8.92
N ILE A 20 -22.02 17.83 -9.46
CA ILE A 20 -20.67 17.92 -8.90
C ILE A 20 -20.73 18.69 -7.57
N ASN A 21 -20.65 17.98 -6.45
CA ASN A 21 -20.34 18.55 -5.15
C ASN A 21 -19.82 17.44 -4.21
N SER A 22 -18.51 17.19 -4.26
CA SER A 22 -17.69 16.95 -3.08
C SER A 22 -16.37 17.73 -3.27
N GLN A 23 -15.97 18.47 -2.23
CA GLN A 23 -15.02 19.59 -2.27
C GLN A 23 -13.69 19.26 -1.59
N ASN A 24 -12.60 19.39 -2.33
CA ASN A 24 -11.22 19.61 -1.86
C ASN A 24 -10.56 18.44 -1.09
N SER A 25 -9.88 17.57 -1.84
CA SER A 25 -8.92 16.60 -1.32
C SER A 25 -7.63 17.35 -0.90
N TYR A 26 -7.36 17.42 0.40
CA TYR A 26 -6.21 18.16 0.92
C TYR A 26 -4.92 17.35 0.87
N TYR A 27 -3.86 18.01 0.41
CA TYR A 27 -2.51 17.49 0.23
C TYR A 27 -1.53 18.32 1.06
N HIS A 28 -0.56 17.69 1.72
CA HIS A 28 0.59 18.40 2.29
C HIS A 28 1.85 17.57 2.08
N PHE A 29 2.68 18.01 1.13
CA PHE A 29 4.01 17.45 0.85
C PHE A 29 5.12 18.07 1.70
N TYR A 30 4.84 19.22 2.32
CA TYR A 30 5.73 20.37 2.24
C TYR A 30 5.96 20.79 0.76
N ASP A 31 4.81 21.19 0.17
CA ASP A 31 4.61 22.24 -0.85
C ASP A 31 4.57 21.96 -2.38
N ASP A 32 4.28 20.74 -2.86
CA ASP A 32 3.76 20.51 -4.24
C ASP A 32 2.40 19.82 -4.23
N ILE A 33 1.35 20.63 -4.09
CA ILE A 33 -0.05 20.25 -3.95
C ILE A 33 -0.60 19.66 -5.25
N GLN A 34 -0.98 18.36 -5.25
CA GLN A 34 -1.90 17.80 -6.24
C GLN A 34 -3.30 17.70 -5.65
N ILE A 35 -4.19 18.60 -6.09
CA ILE A 35 -5.62 18.50 -5.82
C ILE A 35 -6.23 17.73 -6.97
N PHE A 36 -6.79 16.57 -6.67
CA PHE A 36 -7.66 15.87 -7.60
C PHE A 36 -9.01 16.61 -7.64
N THR A 37 -9.13 17.59 -8.52
CA THR A 37 -10.38 18.37 -8.71
C THR A 37 -11.36 17.71 -9.67
N ASP A 38 -10.94 16.65 -10.35
CA ASP A 38 -11.75 15.93 -11.31
C ASP A 38 -11.66 14.41 -11.09
N SER A 39 -12.72 13.71 -11.48
CA SER A 39 -12.86 12.26 -11.28
C SER A 39 -11.83 11.43 -12.06
N THR A 40 -11.31 11.92 -13.17
CA THR A 40 -10.36 11.17 -14.01
C THR A 40 -9.01 11.06 -13.33
N SER A 41 -8.52 12.17 -12.81
CA SER A 41 -7.26 12.20 -12.06
C SER A 41 -7.35 11.35 -10.78
N LEU A 42 -8.50 11.36 -10.10
CA LEU A 42 -8.76 10.51 -8.94
C LEU A 42 -8.80 9.01 -9.29
N LEU A 43 -9.43 8.64 -10.41
CA LEU A 43 -9.46 7.26 -10.91
C LEU A 43 -8.07 6.70 -11.21
N ASN A 44 -7.09 7.56 -11.51
CA ASN A 44 -5.70 7.15 -11.72
C ASN A 44 -4.91 6.98 -10.41
N ALA A 45 -5.43 7.49 -9.29
CA ALA A 45 -4.80 7.41 -7.98
C ALA A 45 -5.47 6.40 -7.04
N VAL A 46 -6.71 5.98 -7.32
CA VAL A 46 -7.49 5.03 -6.50
C VAL A 46 -7.77 3.77 -7.30
N PHE A 47 -7.27 2.64 -6.81
CA PHE A 47 -7.36 1.36 -7.52
C PHE A 47 -8.43 0.43 -6.96
N LEU A 48 -9.08 0.81 -5.85
CA LEU A 48 -10.15 0.05 -5.22
C LEU A 48 -11.50 0.76 -5.39
N ASP A 49 -12.44 0.12 -6.08
CA ASP A 49 -13.78 0.68 -6.34
C ASP A 49 -14.50 1.12 -5.05
N ASN A 50 -14.39 0.31 -3.99
CA ASN A 50 -15.02 0.62 -2.71
C ASN A 50 -14.33 1.76 -1.94
N LEU A 51 -13.03 1.98 -2.16
CA LEU A 51 -12.30 3.13 -1.62
C LEU A 51 -12.68 4.38 -2.40
N TYR A 52 -12.84 4.26 -3.72
CA TYR A 52 -13.35 5.34 -4.56
C TYR A 52 -14.74 5.79 -4.11
N GLU A 53 -15.67 4.86 -3.85
CA GLU A 53 -16.98 5.18 -3.28
C GLU A 53 -16.89 5.88 -1.92
N TYR A 54 -15.97 5.44 -1.05
CA TYR A 54 -15.73 6.09 0.23
C TYR A 54 -15.27 7.54 0.03
N ILE A 55 -14.26 7.76 -0.80
CA ILE A 55 -13.73 9.10 -1.09
C ILE A 55 -14.84 10.00 -1.65
N TYR A 56 -15.63 9.48 -2.60
CA TYR A 56 -16.72 10.23 -3.23
C TYR A 56 -17.77 10.72 -2.21
N LYS A 57 -18.07 9.90 -1.19
CA LYS A 57 -19.06 10.22 -0.14
C LYS A 57 -18.53 11.16 0.94
N ASN A 58 -17.21 11.30 1.08
CA ASN A 58 -16.60 12.14 2.10
C ASN A 58 -16.33 13.53 1.53
N ASP A 59 -16.53 14.57 2.36
CA ASP A 59 -16.31 15.95 1.93
C ASP A 59 -14.85 16.18 1.51
N SER A 60 -13.88 15.68 2.29
CA SER A 60 -12.45 15.73 1.96
C SER A 60 -11.73 14.46 2.40
N THR A 61 -10.72 14.02 1.63
CA THR A 61 -9.84 12.89 1.97
C THR A 61 -8.40 13.24 1.63
N SER A 62 -7.46 12.85 2.50
CA SER A 62 -6.03 13.07 2.30
C SER A 62 -5.38 11.88 1.62
N PHE A 63 -4.53 12.17 0.64
CA PHE A 63 -3.58 11.22 0.07
C PHE A 63 -2.18 11.55 0.54
N TRP A 64 -1.36 10.52 0.75
CA TRP A 64 0.04 10.65 1.11
C TRP A 64 0.89 10.08 -0.02
N ILE A 65 1.60 10.95 -0.75
CA ILE A 65 2.50 10.49 -1.81
C ILE A 65 3.80 10.01 -1.20
N ILE A 66 4.16 8.80 -1.58
CA ILE A 66 5.44 8.19 -1.24
C ILE A 66 6.38 8.53 -2.38
N GLU A 67 7.51 9.15 -2.04
CA GLU A 67 8.51 9.57 -3.01
C GLU A 67 8.96 8.38 -3.85
N ALA A 68 8.75 8.49 -5.15
CA ALA A 68 8.88 7.40 -6.11
C ALA A 68 10.28 6.79 -6.16
N ASP A 69 11.28 7.62 -5.90
CA ASP A 69 12.69 7.35 -6.19
C ASP A 69 13.40 6.83 -4.93
N THR A 70 13.05 7.42 -3.79
CA THR A 70 13.69 7.17 -2.49
C THR A 70 12.82 6.34 -1.56
N CYS A 71 11.54 6.21 -1.88
CA CYS A 71 10.52 5.59 -1.02
C CYS A 71 10.45 6.25 0.36
N ASP A 72 10.71 7.56 0.47
CA ASP A 72 10.72 8.27 1.75
C ASP A 72 9.37 8.91 2.11
N ALA A 73 9.12 9.04 3.42
CA ALA A 73 8.01 9.81 3.99
C ALA A 73 8.33 10.24 5.43
N SER A 74 7.96 11.48 5.80
CA SER A 74 8.16 11.97 7.17
C SER A 74 7.13 11.44 8.18
N ASP A 75 5.90 11.22 7.71
CA ASP A 75 4.76 10.67 8.45
C ASP A 75 3.76 10.05 7.45
N ILE A 76 2.65 9.45 7.91
CA ILE A 76 1.52 9.05 7.06
C ILE A 76 0.21 9.32 7.81
N ALA A 77 -0.58 10.25 7.27
CA ALA A 77 -1.87 10.66 7.83
C ALA A 77 -3.05 10.51 6.84
N GLY A 78 -2.86 9.79 5.73
CA GLY A 78 -3.86 9.62 4.68
C GLY A 78 -3.67 8.34 3.88
N ILE A 79 -4.37 8.24 2.76
CA ILE A 79 -4.28 7.10 1.83
C ILE A 79 -2.90 7.11 1.17
N PRO A 80 -2.03 6.12 1.40
CA PRO A 80 -0.72 6.11 0.75
C PRO A 80 -0.87 5.84 -0.75
N PHE A 81 -0.12 6.59 -1.55
CA PHE A 81 -0.05 6.43 -2.99
C PHE A 81 1.42 6.51 -3.43
N CYS A 82 1.90 5.47 -4.09
CA CYS A 82 3.24 5.46 -4.68
C CYS A 82 3.11 5.61 -6.19
N GLN A 83 3.48 6.79 -6.71
CA GLN A 83 3.25 7.16 -8.11
C GLN A 83 4.07 6.32 -9.10
N SER A 84 5.26 5.85 -8.70
CA SER A 84 6.13 5.01 -9.55
C SER A 84 5.96 3.51 -9.32
N CYS A 85 5.15 3.12 -8.33
CA CYS A 85 4.93 1.71 -8.03
C CYS A 85 3.91 1.10 -8.99
N ASN A 86 3.94 -0.23 -9.11
CA ASN A 86 2.97 -0.98 -9.89
C ASN A 86 1.56 -0.92 -9.26
N VAL A 87 0.56 -1.41 -10.01
CA VAL A 87 -0.85 -1.36 -9.56
C VAL A 87 -1.03 -2.20 -8.30
N GLY A 88 -0.43 -3.39 -8.25
CA GLY A 88 -0.50 -4.30 -7.11
C GLY A 88 0.01 -3.71 -5.81
N ALA A 89 1.11 -2.95 -5.83
CA ALA A 89 1.65 -2.26 -4.66
C ALA A 89 0.68 -1.20 -4.13
N ASN A 90 0.12 -0.37 -5.00
CA ASN A 90 -0.86 0.63 -4.61
C ASN A 90 -2.15 -0.01 -4.07
N LEU A 91 -2.60 -1.13 -4.67
CA LEU A 91 -3.70 -1.91 -4.15
C LEU A 91 -3.43 -2.43 -2.74
N ILE A 92 -2.22 -2.95 -2.44
CA ILE A 92 -1.86 -3.38 -1.08
C ILE A 92 -1.90 -2.21 -0.11
N LEU A 93 -1.28 -1.08 -0.47
CA LEU A 93 -1.23 0.11 0.39
C LEU A 93 -2.65 0.62 0.71
N GLN A 94 -3.48 0.79 -0.31
CA GLN A 94 -4.85 1.28 -0.19
C GLN A 94 -5.77 0.30 0.55
N ASN A 95 -5.64 -0.99 0.27
CA ASN A 95 -6.43 -2.01 0.95
C ASN A 95 -6.04 -2.13 2.42
N SER A 96 -4.74 -2.00 2.73
CA SER A 96 -4.26 -1.96 4.11
C SER A 96 -4.78 -0.73 4.86
N TYR A 97 -4.78 0.46 4.23
CA TYR A 97 -5.37 1.68 4.78
C TYR A 97 -6.85 1.48 5.05
N LYS A 98 -7.61 0.99 4.07
CA LYS A 98 -9.03 0.73 4.20
C LYS A 98 -9.33 -0.23 5.36
N PHE A 99 -8.65 -1.37 5.40
CA PHE A 99 -8.84 -2.37 6.46
C PHE A 99 -8.58 -1.79 7.86
N SER A 100 -7.57 -0.93 7.98
CA SER A 100 -7.09 -0.44 9.28
C SER A 100 -7.83 0.80 9.76
N ALA A 101 -8.00 1.78 8.89
CA ALA A 101 -8.43 3.14 9.23
C ALA A 101 -9.90 3.43 8.88
N ILE A 102 -10.45 2.76 7.85
CA ILE A 102 -11.85 2.97 7.43
C ILE A 102 -12.76 1.92 8.05
N ASP A 103 -12.45 0.64 7.80
CA ASP A 103 -13.27 -0.48 8.27
C ASP A 103 -13.01 -0.81 9.74
N GLU A 104 -11.89 -0.33 10.30
CA GLU A 104 -11.38 -0.70 11.63
C GLU A 104 -11.43 -2.22 11.86
N LYS A 105 -11.05 -2.99 10.83
CA LYS A 105 -11.26 -4.44 10.79
C LYS A 105 -10.43 -5.12 11.86
N LEU A 106 -11.11 -5.83 12.76
CA LEU A 106 -10.48 -6.66 13.77
C LEU A 106 -10.12 -8.02 13.17
N VAL A 107 -8.83 -8.25 12.95
CA VAL A 107 -8.33 -9.56 12.50
C VAL A 107 -7.98 -10.41 13.72
N VAL A 108 -8.79 -11.43 14.00
CA VAL A 108 -8.52 -12.37 15.09
C VAL A 108 -7.32 -13.24 14.70
N GLY A 109 -6.19 -13.04 15.39
CA GLY A 109 -4.97 -13.81 15.14
C GLY A 109 -3.69 -13.03 15.41
N SER A 110 -2.70 -13.28 14.57
CA SER A 110 -1.35 -12.73 14.59
C SER A 110 -1.16 -11.66 13.51
N CYS A 111 0.02 -11.01 13.48
CA CYS A 111 0.40 -10.12 12.38
C CYS A 111 0.30 -10.81 11.02
N TRP A 112 0.65 -12.09 10.96
CA TRP A 112 0.55 -12.92 9.76
C TRP A 112 -0.87 -13.00 9.19
N ASP A 113 -1.88 -13.18 10.05
CA ASP A 113 -3.28 -13.31 9.63
C ASP A 113 -3.82 -12.02 9.03
N TYR A 114 -3.39 -10.87 9.57
CA TYR A 114 -3.71 -9.56 9.01
C TYR A 114 -3.12 -9.40 7.60
N LEU A 115 -1.83 -9.66 7.43
CA LEU A 115 -1.17 -9.50 6.13
C LEU A 115 -1.73 -10.45 5.08
N ASN A 116 -2.04 -11.70 5.43
CA ASN A 116 -2.75 -12.60 4.51
C ASN A 116 -4.11 -12.07 4.11
N SER A 117 -4.86 -11.48 5.04
CA SER A 117 -6.18 -10.94 4.72
C SER A 117 -6.10 -9.81 3.69
N VAL A 118 -5.04 -8.98 3.75
CA VAL A 118 -4.78 -7.91 2.78
C VAL A 118 -4.28 -8.45 1.44
N TYR A 119 -3.38 -9.43 1.45
CA TYR A 119 -2.79 -9.99 0.23
C TYR A 119 -3.75 -10.92 -0.53
N ASN A 120 -4.46 -11.81 0.18
CA ASN A 120 -5.35 -12.80 -0.43
C ASN A 120 -6.53 -12.14 -1.16
N SER A 121 -6.95 -10.94 -0.76
CA SER A 121 -8.00 -10.22 -1.49
C SER A 121 -7.56 -9.77 -2.88
N LEU A 122 -6.26 -9.68 -3.15
CA LEU A 122 -5.72 -9.37 -4.47
C LEU A 122 -5.42 -10.65 -5.25
N GLU A 123 -4.77 -11.63 -4.62
CA GLU A 123 -4.43 -12.90 -5.28
C GLU A 123 -5.67 -13.66 -5.79
N SER A 124 -6.82 -13.53 -5.11
CA SER A 124 -8.08 -14.16 -5.52
C SER A 124 -8.65 -13.65 -6.85
N SER A 125 -8.20 -12.49 -7.33
CA SER A 125 -8.60 -11.94 -8.63
C SER A 125 -7.96 -12.67 -9.82
N GLY A 126 -6.85 -13.38 -9.60
CA GLY A 126 -6.04 -13.98 -10.66
C GLY A 126 -5.26 -12.99 -11.53
N GLN A 127 -5.29 -11.69 -11.21
CA GLN A 127 -4.54 -10.64 -11.94
C GLN A 127 -3.23 -10.25 -11.25
N PHE A 128 -3.03 -10.72 -10.02
CA PHE A 128 -1.93 -10.35 -9.16
C PHE A 128 -1.39 -11.59 -8.48
N ARG A 129 -0.07 -11.66 -8.33
CA ARG A 129 0.59 -12.78 -7.68
C ARG A 129 1.56 -12.33 -6.60
N LYS A 130 1.47 -12.96 -5.43
CA LYS A 130 2.50 -12.83 -4.39
C LYS A 130 3.72 -13.65 -4.79
N ILE A 131 4.85 -12.99 -4.93
CA ILE A 131 6.16 -13.60 -5.14
C ILE A 131 7.02 -13.45 -3.88
N GLN A 132 8.01 -14.32 -3.73
CA GLN A 132 9.05 -14.21 -2.71
C GLN A 132 10.27 -13.51 -3.32
N VAL A 133 10.54 -12.28 -2.88
CA VAL A 133 11.65 -11.45 -3.38
C VAL A 133 12.95 -11.77 -2.63
N PHE A 134 12.84 -12.03 -1.34
CA PHE A 134 13.98 -12.38 -0.49
C PHE A 134 13.56 -13.39 0.58
N ASN A 135 14.46 -14.30 0.92
CA ASN A 135 14.25 -15.23 2.02
C ASN A 135 15.58 -15.73 2.58
N SER A 136 15.70 -15.67 3.90
CA SER A 136 16.83 -16.20 4.66
C SER A 136 16.34 -16.80 5.99
N LYS A 137 17.27 -17.35 6.77
CA LYS A 137 16.95 -17.80 8.13
C LYS A 137 16.84 -16.58 9.04
N LYS A 138 16.05 -16.67 10.10
CA LYS A 138 15.91 -15.62 11.13
C LYS A 138 17.25 -15.01 11.62
N PRO A 139 18.33 -15.78 11.84
CA PRO A 139 19.62 -15.20 12.25
C PRO A 139 20.36 -14.42 11.16
N GLY A 140 19.85 -14.40 9.92
CA GLY A 140 20.44 -13.74 8.77
C GLY A 140 21.03 -14.72 7.73
N PRO A 141 21.63 -14.19 6.65
CA PRO A 141 21.83 -12.76 6.37
C PRO A 141 20.50 -12.01 6.19
N TYR A 142 20.47 -10.72 6.54
CA TYR A 142 19.29 -9.88 6.37
C TYR A 142 19.26 -9.25 4.98
N ALA A 143 18.08 -8.88 4.52
CA ALA A 143 17.90 -8.20 3.24
C ALA A 143 18.57 -6.82 3.24
N ASP A 144 19.10 -6.43 2.09
CA ASP A 144 19.57 -5.06 1.87
C ASP A 144 18.37 -4.09 1.82
N LYS A 145 18.56 -2.85 2.28
CA LYS A 145 17.47 -1.87 2.42
C LYS A 145 16.85 -1.52 1.06
N GLU A 146 17.69 -1.48 0.04
CA GLU A 146 17.36 -1.20 -1.36
C GLU A 146 16.39 -2.24 -1.95
N MET A 147 16.26 -3.41 -1.33
CA MET A 147 15.33 -4.43 -1.78
C MET A 147 13.88 -4.11 -1.45
N LEU A 148 13.63 -3.31 -0.40
CA LEU A 148 12.30 -2.99 0.09
C LEU A 148 11.62 -1.97 -0.83
N LYS A 149 10.36 -2.22 -1.15
CA LYS A 149 9.50 -1.33 -1.93
C LYS A 149 8.13 -1.17 -1.27
N PRO A 150 7.46 -0.01 -1.44
CA PRO A 150 6.13 0.21 -0.91
C PRO A 150 5.17 -0.92 -1.27
N GLY A 151 4.41 -1.38 -0.28
CA GLY A 151 3.49 -2.51 -0.41
C GLY A 151 4.11 -3.87 -0.06
N ASP A 152 5.43 -3.99 0.08
CA ASP A 152 6.08 -5.26 0.45
C ASP A 152 5.61 -5.78 1.80
N TRP A 153 5.34 -7.08 1.86
CA TRP A 153 5.22 -7.80 3.12
C TRP A 153 6.62 -8.17 3.58
N VAL A 154 7.04 -7.59 4.69
CA VAL A 154 8.31 -7.92 5.34
C VAL A 154 8.12 -8.77 6.58
N TYR A 155 9.00 -9.76 6.75
CA TYR A 155 9.25 -10.39 8.05
C TYR A 155 10.55 -9.87 8.62
N HIS A 156 10.52 -9.41 9.86
CA HIS A 156 11.68 -8.87 10.53
C HIS A 156 11.73 -9.27 12.01
N ILE A 157 12.91 -9.11 12.61
CA ILE A 157 13.04 -9.16 14.07
C ILE A 157 12.70 -7.78 14.62
N ASN A 158 11.67 -7.71 15.45
CA ASN A 158 11.31 -6.49 16.17
C ASN A 158 12.27 -6.28 17.35
N ARG A 159 13.39 -5.61 17.08
CA ARG A 159 14.41 -5.28 18.10
C ARG A 159 13.89 -4.31 19.15
N GLN A 160 12.92 -3.48 18.80
CA GLN A 160 12.26 -2.54 19.71
C GLN A 160 11.29 -3.25 20.69
N TYR A 161 10.94 -4.52 20.42
CA TYR A 161 10.05 -5.31 21.28
C TYR A 161 10.57 -6.74 21.48
N LYS A 162 11.45 -6.90 22.47
CA LYS A 162 11.93 -8.20 22.97
C LYS A 162 12.54 -9.14 21.90
N ASN A 163 13.00 -8.61 20.76
CA ASN A 163 13.58 -9.40 19.66
C ASN A 163 12.64 -10.50 19.14
N ILE A 164 11.33 -10.26 19.15
CA ILE A 164 10.36 -11.22 18.61
C ILE A 164 10.20 -11.06 17.11
N GLU A 165 9.73 -12.12 16.45
CA GLU A 165 9.36 -12.05 15.04
C GLU A 165 8.15 -11.18 14.85
N HIS A 166 8.15 -10.45 13.75
CA HIS A 166 7.03 -9.63 13.36
C HIS A 166 6.90 -9.56 11.84
N SER A 167 5.68 -9.30 11.38
CA SER A 167 5.41 -9.03 9.97
C SER A 167 4.60 -7.75 9.83
N ALA A 168 4.91 -6.99 8.79
CA ALA A 168 4.31 -5.70 8.51
C ALA A 168 4.35 -5.41 7.02
N ILE A 169 3.51 -4.48 6.56
CA ILE A 169 3.58 -3.96 5.20
C ILE A 169 4.52 -2.76 5.23
N PHE A 170 5.61 -2.80 4.47
CA PHE A 170 6.48 -1.66 4.28
C PHE A 170 5.73 -0.59 3.48
N VAL A 171 5.75 0.65 3.97
CA VAL A 171 5.11 1.76 3.29
C VAL A 171 6.16 2.71 2.73
N ALA A 172 7.04 3.21 3.59
CA ALA A 172 8.09 4.15 3.23
C ALA A 172 9.21 4.15 4.27
N TRP A 173 10.39 4.62 3.90
CA TRP A 173 11.46 4.96 4.81
C TRP A 173 11.18 6.29 5.50
N LYS A 174 11.33 6.32 6.82
CA LYS A 174 11.33 7.57 7.59
C LYS A 174 12.75 8.11 7.78
N ASP A 175 13.68 7.19 7.99
CA ASP A 175 15.11 7.46 8.08
C ASP A 175 15.85 6.28 7.46
N TYR A 176 16.17 6.42 6.18
CA TYR A 176 16.83 5.38 5.37
C TYR A 176 18.15 4.94 5.99
N GLU A 177 18.99 5.90 6.40
CA GLU A 177 20.31 5.66 6.98
C GLU A 177 20.22 4.82 8.25
N LYS A 178 19.26 5.15 9.14
CA LYS A 178 19.01 4.36 10.36
C LYS A 178 18.21 3.09 10.12
N GLY A 179 17.61 2.90 8.94
CA GLY A 179 16.74 1.76 8.64
C GLY A 179 15.40 1.82 9.38
N ILE A 180 14.92 3.02 9.69
CA ILE A 180 13.61 3.23 10.31
C ILE A 180 12.57 3.43 9.22
N ALA A 181 11.58 2.54 9.17
CA ALA A 181 10.51 2.57 8.19
C ALA A 181 9.16 2.86 8.84
N ILE A 182 8.29 3.54 8.09
CA ILE A 182 6.86 3.56 8.35
C ILE A 182 6.26 2.27 7.77
N THR A 183 5.53 1.53 8.60
CA THR A 183 4.88 0.28 8.20
C THR A 183 3.43 0.28 8.63
N MET A 184 2.56 -0.40 7.88
CA MET A 184 1.24 -0.80 8.37
C MET A 184 1.39 -2.13 9.11
N SER A 185 1.09 -2.12 10.40
CA SER A 185 1.42 -3.24 11.30
C SER A 185 0.24 -3.58 12.22
N TYR A 186 -0.01 -4.87 12.35
CA TYR A 186 -0.96 -5.42 13.32
C TYR A 186 -0.22 -6.03 14.50
N MET A 187 -0.43 -5.51 15.70
CA MET A 187 0.28 -5.97 16.90
C MET A 187 0.01 -7.45 17.25
N GLY A 188 -1.09 -8.04 16.77
CA GLY A 188 -1.43 -9.44 17.00
C GLY A 188 -1.94 -9.74 18.41
N LEU A 189 -1.85 -11.03 18.79
CA LEU A 189 -2.16 -11.56 20.12
C LEU A 189 -3.64 -11.40 20.54
N GLY A 190 -4.56 -11.44 19.58
CA GLY A 190 -6.00 -11.36 19.86
C GLY A 190 -6.44 -10.02 20.47
N ARG A 191 -5.63 -8.96 20.31
CA ARG A 191 -6.02 -7.62 20.76
C ARG A 191 -7.15 -7.10 19.88
N ALA A 192 -8.22 -6.61 20.49
CA ALA A 192 -9.35 -5.97 19.79
C ALA A 192 -8.99 -4.53 19.35
N LYS A 193 -7.94 -4.38 18.55
CA LYS A 193 -7.54 -3.09 17.94
C LYS A 193 -7.14 -3.32 16.50
N PRO A 194 -7.55 -2.48 15.54
CA PRO A 194 -7.10 -2.58 14.15
C PRO A 194 -5.59 -2.46 14.01
N ALA A 195 -5.08 -2.84 12.83
CA ALA A 195 -3.72 -2.49 12.45
C ALA A 195 -3.58 -0.96 12.35
N LYS A 196 -2.35 -0.47 12.44
CA LYS A 196 -2.06 0.96 12.34
C LYS A 196 -0.70 1.20 11.73
N TYR A 197 -0.51 2.41 11.23
CA TYR A 197 0.83 2.88 10.90
C TYR A 197 1.70 2.96 12.17
N GLY A 198 2.97 2.62 12.02
CA GLY A 198 3.96 2.72 13.07
C GLY A 198 5.36 2.55 12.51
N GLU A 199 6.32 3.02 13.30
CA GLU A 199 7.73 2.98 12.95
C GLU A 199 8.39 1.70 13.42
N TYR A 200 9.19 1.08 12.55
CA TYR A 200 9.99 -0.10 12.88
C TYR A 200 11.41 0.02 12.35
N ASP A 201 12.35 -0.51 13.12
CA ASP A 201 13.71 -0.84 12.67
C ASP A 201 13.66 -2.08 11.76
N LEU A 202 13.97 -1.89 10.48
CA LEU A 202 13.98 -2.92 9.46
C LEU A 202 15.39 -3.41 9.07
N ASN A 203 16.41 -3.14 9.89
CA ASN A 203 17.77 -3.71 9.68
C ASN A 203 17.85 -5.22 9.96
N SER A 204 16.73 -5.91 10.15
CA SER A 204 16.66 -7.36 10.43
C SER A 204 15.55 -8.05 9.66
N VAL A 205 15.31 -7.59 8.42
CA VAL A 205 14.36 -8.22 7.49
C VAL A 205 14.97 -9.52 6.98
N TYR A 206 14.30 -10.65 7.20
CA TYR A 206 14.76 -11.97 6.76
C TYR A 206 13.86 -12.60 5.68
N ALA A 207 12.69 -12.01 5.39
CA ALA A 207 11.90 -12.38 4.23
C ALA A 207 11.11 -11.19 3.68
N ILE A 208 11.01 -11.11 2.36
CA ILE A 208 10.25 -10.10 1.62
C ILE A 208 9.34 -10.82 0.63
N PHE A 209 8.05 -10.50 0.68
CA PHE A 209 7.07 -10.91 -0.31
C PHE A 209 6.48 -9.67 -0.97
N ARG A 210 6.17 -9.77 -2.27
CA ARG A 210 5.71 -8.65 -3.09
C ARG A 210 4.58 -9.09 -3.99
N ILE A 211 3.61 -8.21 -4.23
CA ILE A 211 2.64 -8.38 -5.29
C ILE A 211 3.25 -7.89 -6.61
N GLU A 212 3.20 -8.75 -7.64
CA GLU A 212 3.46 -8.37 -9.02
C GLU A 212 2.17 -8.41 -9.84
N ASP A 213 2.10 -7.53 -10.84
CA ASP A 213 1.01 -7.46 -11.78
C ASP A 213 1.18 -8.59 -12.82
N GLU A 214 0.22 -9.51 -12.91
CA GLU A 214 0.21 -10.54 -13.94
C GLU A 214 -0.44 -10.00 -15.22
N PHE A 215 0.20 -9.03 -15.87
CA PHE A 215 -0.15 -8.67 -17.25
C PHE A 215 0.62 -9.58 -18.21
N TRP A 216 -0.06 -10.55 -18.82
CA TRP A 216 0.44 -11.36 -19.93
C TRP A 216 -0.37 -11.11 -21.21
#